data_AF-A0A182NSF9-F1
#
_entry.id   AF-A0A182NSF9-F1
#
_cell.length_a   1.000
_cell.length_b   1.000
_cell.length_c   1.000
_cell.angle_alpha   90.00
_cell.angle_beta   90.00
_cell.angle_gamma   90.00
#
_symmetry.space_group_name_H-M   'P 1'
#
loop_
_entity.id
_entity.type
_entity.pdbx_description
1 polymer ?
#
loop_
_entity_poly.entity_id
_entity_poly.type
_entity_poly.pdbx_seq_one_letter_code
_entity_poly.pdbx_strand_id
1 'polypeptide(L)'
;MDRNMYFWNTSFPSLTICSHRRIDEDKLADYIRLRRFDEDDAEQFREFIMLLANVSYTSFLDLPMYKTFGIAGYEYMELLYNLSWSFQPQVNSGTSSVLSVQPTITEMGLCLAVNSRIAVYNSFEYWQTRRWEREHEPAPLVVHPLDGEVYGQLIKLESSYEVFFHGSMEAAEISKRHYSFLESYYTTVELLALEILTSRNARELSISQRQCRFTHEGDLLMFSPVYSYNLCRIECRMKFAFKICGCVPHFYRPIGKGNFRYRICDFEGMRCLGQRSGK
;
A
#
# COMPACT_ATOMS: atom_id res chain seq x y z
N MET A 1 15.72 -31.31 1.70
CA MET A 1 15.27 -30.66 2.96
C MET A 1 14.15 -31.50 3.51
N ASP A 2 14.41 -32.25 4.57
CA ASP A 2 13.35 -32.92 5.31
C ASP A 2 12.44 -31.87 5.95
N ARG A 3 11.14 -31.95 5.67
CA ARG A 3 10.10 -31.15 6.32
C ARG A 3 9.93 -31.66 7.76
N ASN A 4 10.88 -31.36 8.64
CA ASN A 4 10.76 -31.71 10.04
C ASN A 4 9.84 -30.71 10.75
N MET A 5 8.56 -31.07 10.86
CA MET A 5 7.51 -30.26 11.48
C MET A 5 7.79 -29.90 12.94
N TYR A 6 8.68 -30.62 13.63
CA TYR A 6 9.01 -30.41 15.05
C TYR A 6 10.00 -29.27 15.31
N PHE A 7 10.62 -28.70 14.28
CA PHE A 7 11.59 -27.61 14.41
C PHE A 7 11.32 -26.44 13.44
N TRP A 8 10.16 -26.45 12.79
CA TRP A 8 9.84 -25.47 11.75
C TRP A 8 8.90 -24.40 12.29
N ASN A 9 9.37 -23.15 12.33
CA ASN A 9 8.53 -21.99 12.57
C ASN A 9 8.12 -21.37 11.23
N THR A 10 6.83 -21.13 11.05
CA THR A 10 6.27 -20.46 9.87
C THR A 10 6.01 -19.00 10.21
N SER A 11 6.30 -18.06 9.32
CA SER A 11 5.90 -16.67 9.53
C SER A 11 4.38 -16.53 9.58
N PHE A 12 3.87 -15.80 10.58
CA PHE A 12 2.47 -15.41 10.62
C PHE A 12 2.17 -14.57 9.38
N PRO A 13 1.05 -14.80 8.66
CA PRO A 13 0.74 -14.07 7.44
C PRO A 13 0.75 -12.56 7.67
N SER A 14 1.23 -11.83 6.66
CA SER A 14 1.08 -10.38 6.64
C SER A 14 -0.19 -10.03 5.89
N LEU A 15 -0.76 -8.89 6.25
CA LEU A 15 -1.94 -8.39 5.57
C LEU A 15 -1.85 -6.89 5.40
N THR A 16 -2.46 -6.36 4.35
CA THR A 16 -2.66 -4.93 4.16
C THR A 16 -4.16 -4.66 4.23
N ILE A 17 -4.53 -3.70 5.07
CA ILE A 17 -5.90 -3.27 5.33
C ILE A 17 -6.10 -1.89 4.74
N CYS A 18 -7.10 -1.75 3.89
CA CYS A 18 -7.46 -0.51 3.23
C CYS A 18 -8.90 -0.14 3.62
N SER A 19 -9.06 0.79 4.55
CA SER A 19 -10.37 1.31 4.99
C SER A 19 -11.07 2.07 3.86
N HIS A 20 -12.38 1.90 3.66
CA HIS A 20 -13.14 2.74 2.73
C HIS A 20 -13.36 4.16 3.25
N ARG A 21 -13.35 4.37 4.57
CA ARG A 21 -13.28 5.71 5.16
C ARG A 21 -11.84 6.20 5.08
N ARG A 22 -11.55 7.01 4.06
CA ARG A 22 -10.21 7.54 3.76
C ARG A 22 -9.96 8.92 4.34
N ILE A 23 -10.97 9.77 4.32
CA ILE A 23 -10.87 11.20 4.65
C ILE A 23 -11.56 11.47 5.98
N ASP A 24 -10.92 12.31 6.77
CA ASP A 24 -11.48 12.90 7.97
C ASP A 24 -12.31 14.13 7.57
N GLU A 25 -13.63 14.02 7.73
CA GLU A 25 -14.56 15.07 7.33
C GLU A 25 -14.36 16.38 8.09
N ASP A 26 -13.92 16.32 9.34
CA ASP A 26 -13.69 17.51 10.16
C ASP A 26 -12.45 18.26 9.63
N LYS A 27 -11.38 17.53 9.31
CA LYS A 27 -10.19 18.13 8.67
C LYS A 27 -10.51 18.74 7.30
N LEU A 28 -11.35 18.07 6.52
CA LEU A 28 -11.80 18.57 5.22
C LEU A 28 -12.65 19.84 5.37
N ALA A 29 -13.60 19.86 6.30
CA ALA A 29 -14.42 21.03 6.58
C ALA A 29 -13.57 22.23 7.03
N ASP A 30 -12.59 22.00 7.90
CA ASP A 30 -11.64 23.02 8.32
C ASP A 30 -10.82 23.56 7.14
N TYR A 31 -10.30 22.68 6.28
CA TYR A 31 -9.54 23.06 5.08
C TYR A 31 -10.38 23.92 4.11
N ILE A 32 -11.63 23.55 3.86
CA ILE A 32 -12.58 24.31 3.03
C ILE A 32 -12.79 25.72 3.62
N ARG A 33 -13.05 25.81 4.93
CA ARG A 33 -13.24 27.08 5.63
C ARG A 33 -12.01 27.99 5.53
N LEU A 34 -10.81 27.41 5.67
CA LEU A 34 -9.53 28.13 5.53
C LEU A 34 -9.31 28.68 4.11
N ARG A 35 -9.75 27.95 3.08
CA ARG A 35 -9.67 28.37 1.67
C ARG A 35 -10.72 29.41 1.27
N ARG A 36 -11.76 29.62 2.09
CA ARG A 36 -12.88 30.55 1.84
C ARG A 36 -13.61 30.25 0.53
N PHE A 37 -13.86 28.97 0.26
CA PHE A 37 -14.74 28.57 -0.83
C PHE A 37 -16.18 29.05 -0.58
N ASP A 38 -16.88 29.42 -1.65
CA ASP A 38 -18.32 29.57 -1.61
C ASP A 38 -19.01 28.20 -1.48
N GLU A 39 -20.33 28.19 -1.34
CA GLU A 39 -21.10 26.97 -1.08
C GLU A 39 -20.96 25.94 -2.21
N ASP A 40 -21.01 26.40 -3.47
CA ASP A 40 -20.85 25.56 -4.66
C ASP A 40 -19.44 24.98 -4.73
N ASP A 41 -18.41 25.81 -4.56
CA ASP A 41 -17.01 25.38 -4.57
C ASP A 41 -16.69 24.42 -3.42
N ALA A 42 -17.30 24.62 -2.25
CA ALA A 42 -17.14 23.74 -1.10
C ALA A 42 -17.71 22.34 -1.36
N GLU A 43 -18.90 22.25 -1.94
CA GLU A 43 -19.53 20.96 -2.29
C GLU A 43 -18.71 20.23 -3.36
N GLN A 44 -18.35 20.93 -4.43
CA GLN A 44 -17.55 20.40 -5.52
C GLN A 44 -16.16 19.94 -5.07
N PHE A 45 -15.52 20.71 -4.18
CA PHE A 45 -14.23 20.33 -3.61
C PHE A 45 -14.33 19.11 -2.69
N ARG A 46 -15.41 19.02 -1.89
CA ARG A 46 -15.67 17.85 -1.05
C ARG A 46 -15.81 16.59 -1.90
N GLU A 47 -16.62 16.64 -2.96
CA GLU A 47 -16.76 15.55 -3.92
C GLU A 47 -15.41 15.15 -4.54
N PHE A 48 -14.64 16.14 -5.01
CA PHE A 48 -13.32 15.92 -5.58
C PHE A 48 -12.37 15.19 -4.63
N ILE A 49 -12.26 15.62 -3.37
CA ILE A 49 -11.36 14.98 -2.40
C ILE A 49 -11.81 13.56 -2.06
N MET A 50 -13.11 13.33 -1.88
CA MET A 50 -13.64 12.00 -1.57
C MET A 50 -13.37 11.00 -2.70
N LEU A 51 -13.53 11.43 -3.95
CA LEU A 51 -13.25 10.58 -5.11
C LEU A 51 -11.74 10.43 -5.36
N LEU A 52 -10.95 11.49 -5.20
CA LEU A 52 -9.50 11.44 -5.34
C LEU A 52 -8.86 10.47 -4.33
N ALA A 53 -9.36 10.43 -3.09
CA ALA A 53 -8.88 9.54 -2.04
C ALA A 53 -9.14 8.04 -2.31
N ASN A 54 -10.18 7.75 -3.09
CA ASN A 54 -10.62 6.39 -3.42
C ASN A 54 -10.31 5.99 -4.87
N VAL A 55 -9.64 6.87 -5.63
CA VAL A 55 -9.40 6.62 -7.04
C VAL A 55 -8.40 5.49 -7.25
N SER A 56 -8.70 4.61 -8.20
CA SER A 56 -7.81 3.55 -8.64
C SER A 56 -7.76 3.52 -10.16
N TYR A 57 -7.02 2.57 -10.73
CA TYR A 57 -6.93 2.39 -12.18
C TYR A 57 -8.29 2.22 -12.87
N THR A 58 -9.30 1.71 -12.18
CA THR A 58 -10.63 1.48 -12.77
C THR A 58 -11.58 2.67 -12.66
N SER A 59 -11.28 3.66 -11.80
CA SER A 59 -12.19 4.77 -11.46
C SER A 59 -11.65 6.16 -11.78
N PHE A 60 -10.55 6.27 -12.53
CA PHE A 60 -10.01 7.59 -12.92
C PHE A 60 -11.00 8.46 -13.69
N LEU A 61 -11.92 7.86 -14.45
CA LEU A 61 -12.92 8.60 -15.23
C LEU A 61 -14.07 9.15 -14.38
N ASP A 62 -14.23 8.67 -13.15
CA ASP A 62 -15.28 9.09 -12.23
C ASP A 62 -14.91 10.41 -11.51
N LEU A 63 -13.65 10.86 -11.65
CA LEU A 63 -13.20 12.10 -11.00
C LEU A 63 -13.90 13.35 -11.59
N PRO A 64 -14.36 14.28 -10.73
CA PRO A 64 -14.97 15.55 -11.13
C PRO A 64 -13.91 16.53 -11.66
N MET A 65 -13.50 16.32 -12.92
CA MET A 65 -12.39 17.04 -13.55
C MET A 65 -12.82 18.36 -14.22
N TYR A 66 -13.68 19.15 -13.58
CA TYR A 66 -14.15 20.45 -14.08
C TYR A 66 -13.42 21.64 -13.46
N LYS A 67 -12.87 21.51 -12.24
CA LYS A 67 -12.16 22.58 -11.53
C LYS A 67 -11.01 22.03 -10.71
N THR A 68 -9.82 22.61 -10.86
CA THR A 68 -8.59 22.12 -10.19
C THR A 68 -8.45 22.64 -8.76
N PHE A 69 -9.24 23.65 -8.38
CA PHE A 69 -9.15 24.35 -7.09
C PHE A 69 -7.75 24.92 -6.77
N GLY A 70 -6.93 25.13 -7.81
CA GLY A 70 -5.54 25.57 -7.66
C GLY A 70 -4.61 24.51 -7.07
N ILE A 71 -4.99 23.24 -7.10
CA ILE A 71 -4.18 22.12 -6.58
C ILE A 71 -3.54 21.40 -7.76
N ALA A 72 -2.22 21.41 -7.80
CA ALA A 72 -1.45 20.68 -8.80
C ALA A 72 -1.38 19.19 -8.46
N GLY A 73 -1.17 18.35 -9.49
CA GLY A 73 -1.13 16.89 -9.31
C GLY A 73 -0.08 16.41 -8.29
N TYR A 74 1.07 17.09 -8.21
CA TYR A 74 2.12 16.74 -7.24
C TYR A 74 1.74 17.03 -5.78
N GLU A 75 0.70 17.82 -5.53
CA GLU A 75 0.20 18.15 -4.19
C GLU A 75 -0.86 17.14 -3.70
N TYR A 76 -1.42 16.31 -4.59
CA TYR A 76 -2.53 15.41 -4.28
C TYR A 76 -2.21 14.46 -3.11
N MET A 77 -1.06 13.79 -3.15
CA MET A 77 -0.71 12.81 -2.11
C MET A 77 -0.53 13.45 -0.73
N GLU A 78 0.11 14.62 -0.66
CA GLU A 78 0.30 15.35 0.59
C GLU A 78 -1.02 15.88 1.15
N LEU A 79 -1.88 16.43 0.28
CA LEU A 79 -3.21 16.87 0.66
C LEU A 79 -4.04 15.71 1.22
N LEU A 80 -4.09 14.58 0.52
CA LEU A 80 -4.81 13.38 0.97
C LEU A 80 -4.26 12.83 2.28
N TYR A 81 -2.93 12.83 2.46
CA TYR A 81 -2.31 12.41 3.72
C TYR A 81 -2.72 13.32 4.89
N ASN A 82 -2.70 14.65 4.71
CA ASN A 82 -3.09 15.59 5.75
C ASN A 82 -4.57 15.50 6.11
N LEU A 83 -5.43 15.26 5.11
CA LEU A 83 -6.87 15.09 5.28
C LEU A 83 -7.26 13.65 5.68
N SER A 84 -6.30 12.73 5.79
CA SER A 84 -6.60 11.32 6.01
C SER A 84 -7.22 11.07 7.39
N TRP A 85 -8.13 10.10 7.40
CA TRP A 85 -8.69 9.53 8.63
C TRP A 85 -7.60 8.75 9.38
N SER A 86 -7.44 9.04 10.66
CA SER A 86 -6.47 8.34 11.51
C SER A 86 -6.99 6.96 11.90
N PHE A 87 -6.86 6.00 10.98
CA PHE A 87 -7.21 4.61 11.23
C PHE A 87 -6.12 3.91 12.05
N GLN A 88 -6.45 3.41 13.25
CA GLN A 88 -5.54 2.66 14.12
C GLN A 88 -6.25 1.41 14.67
N PRO A 89 -6.34 0.33 13.88
CA PRO A 89 -6.92 -0.91 14.36
C PRO A 89 -6.04 -1.49 15.46
N GLN A 90 -6.67 -2.03 16.49
CA GLN A 90 -5.94 -2.84 17.46
C GLN A 90 -5.78 -4.23 16.87
N VAL A 91 -4.54 -4.72 16.89
CA VAL A 91 -4.17 -6.03 16.37
C VAL A 91 -3.69 -6.88 17.53
N ASN A 92 -4.53 -7.82 17.95
CA ASN A 92 -4.15 -8.80 18.96
C ASN A 92 -3.69 -10.06 18.24
N SER A 93 -2.50 -10.56 18.58
CA SER A 93 -2.21 -11.96 18.32
C SER A 93 -2.72 -12.76 19.52
N GLY A 94 -3.21 -13.98 19.32
CA GLY A 94 -3.51 -14.91 20.42
C GLY A 94 -2.27 -15.31 21.26
N THR A 95 -1.15 -14.60 21.14
CA THR A 95 0.14 -14.85 21.79
C THR A 95 0.61 -13.58 22.54
N SER A 96 1.72 -13.67 23.30
CA SER A 96 2.31 -12.51 23.99
C SER A 96 2.98 -11.49 23.06
N SER A 97 3.09 -11.78 21.75
CA SER A 97 3.79 -10.94 20.79
C SER A 97 2.83 -9.96 20.08
N VAL A 98 3.21 -8.69 20.01
CA VAL A 98 2.42 -7.66 19.32
C VAL A 98 2.72 -7.70 17.83
N LEU A 99 1.66 -7.68 17.00
CA LEU A 99 1.80 -7.57 15.56
C LEU A 99 2.13 -6.12 15.18
N SER A 100 3.20 -5.92 14.41
CA SER A 100 3.58 -4.59 13.92
C SER A 100 2.56 -4.07 12.92
N VAL A 101 2.20 -2.79 13.04
CA VAL A 101 1.30 -2.08 12.12
C VAL A 101 2.05 -0.89 11.55
N GLN A 102 2.11 -0.77 10.23
CA GLN A 102 2.85 0.29 9.53
C GLN A 102 1.97 0.93 8.46
N PRO A 103 1.94 2.27 8.34
CA PRO A 103 1.28 2.93 7.22
C PRO A 103 2.01 2.60 5.92
N THR A 104 1.25 2.43 4.84
CA THR A 104 1.78 2.12 3.51
C THR A 104 0.88 2.74 2.44
N ILE A 105 1.49 3.36 1.44
CA ILE A 105 0.82 3.85 0.25
C ILE A 105 0.73 2.70 -0.77
N THR A 106 -0.46 2.49 -1.32
CA THR A 106 -0.74 1.42 -2.28
C THR A 106 -1.53 1.97 -3.48
N GLU A 107 -1.72 1.14 -4.50
CA GLU A 107 -2.62 1.44 -5.63
C GLU A 107 -4.10 1.55 -5.22
N MET A 108 -4.43 1.24 -3.97
CA MET A 108 -5.75 1.38 -3.35
C MET A 108 -5.80 2.59 -2.39
N GLY A 109 -4.76 3.43 -2.38
CA GLY A 109 -4.65 4.60 -1.48
C GLY A 109 -3.87 4.33 -0.20
N LEU A 110 -4.16 5.13 0.84
CA LEU A 110 -3.53 5.05 2.17
C LEU A 110 -4.07 3.85 2.95
N CYS A 111 -3.19 2.90 3.27
CA CYS A 111 -3.53 1.64 3.92
C CYS A 111 -2.57 1.35 5.09
N LEU A 112 -2.87 0.30 5.84
CA LEU A 112 -2.03 -0.20 6.93
C LEU A 112 -1.57 -1.61 6.62
N ALA A 113 -0.28 -1.87 6.74
CA ALA A 113 0.28 -3.21 6.66
C ALA A 113 0.55 -3.76 8.06
N VAL A 114 0.07 -4.97 8.31
CA VAL A 114 0.26 -5.73 9.54
C VAL A 114 1.30 -6.83 9.29
N ASN A 115 2.25 -6.97 10.22
CA ASN A 115 3.34 -7.93 10.16
C ASN A 115 4.21 -7.82 8.89
N SER A 116 4.24 -6.66 8.23
CA SER A 116 5.08 -6.47 7.04
C SER A 116 6.47 -5.97 7.42
N ARG A 117 7.48 -6.50 6.74
CA ARG A 117 8.89 -6.10 6.92
C ARG A 117 9.33 -5.02 5.94
N ILE A 118 8.53 -4.77 4.90
CA ILE A 118 8.88 -3.86 3.81
C ILE A 118 7.88 -2.71 3.60
N ALA A 119 6.77 -2.68 4.34
CA ALA A 119 5.74 -1.64 4.18
C ALA A 119 6.26 -0.22 4.43
N VAL A 120 7.19 -0.05 5.38
CA VAL A 120 7.83 1.24 5.68
C VAL A 120 8.40 1.95 4.43
N TYR A 121 8.89 1.21 3.44
CA TYR A 121 9.48 1.78 2.22
C TYR A 121 8.45 2.44 1.29
N ASN A 122 7.16 2.16 1.50
CA ASN A 122 6.03 2.79 0.82
C ASN A 122 5.27 3.77 1.74
N SER A 123 5.79 4.08 2.93
CA SER A 123 5.18 5.11 3.80
C SER A 123 5.42 6.52 3.27
N PHE A 124 4.49 7.42 3.55
CA PHE A 124 4.59 8.82 3.11
C PHE A 124 5.82 9.50 3.72
N GLU A 125 6.10 9.24 5.00
CA GLU A 125 7.21 9.79 5.77
C GLU A 125 8.55 9.35 5.20
N TYR A 126 8.69 8.08 4.82
CA TYR A 126 9.89 7.56 4.17
C TYR A 126 10.11 8.23 2.79
N TRP A 127 9.03 8.49 2.04
CA TRP A 127 9.14 9.18 0.75
C TRP A 127 9.54 10.65 0.91
N GLN A 128 8.94 11.37 1.85
CA GLN A 128 9.19 12.80 2.09
C GLN A 128 10.62 13.10 2.51
N THR A 129 11.21 12.22 3.33
CA THR A 129 12.60 12.33 3.77
C THR A 129 13.62 12.00 2.67
N ARG A 130 13.15 11.57 1.48
CA ARG A 130 13.98 11.15 0.33
C ARG A 130 14.99 10.08 0.67
N ARG A 131 14.71 9.27 1.69
CA ARG A 131 15.59 8.19 2.14
C ARG A 131 15.64 7.07 1.11
N TRP A 132 16.79 6.43 1.03
CA TRP A 132 17.03 5.23 0.22
C TRP A 132 17.73 4.13 1.01
N GLU A 133 17.97 4.38 2.29
CA GLU A 133 18.59 3.44 3.21
C GLU A 133 17.59 2.38 3.62
N ARG A 134 18.09 1.16 3.81
CA ARG A 134 17.29 0.08 4.36
C ARG A 134 17.04 0.34 5.83
N GLU A 135 15.77 0.26 6.22
CA GLU A 135 15.34 0.36 7.60
C GLU A 135 15.57 -0.97 8.32
N HIS A 136 15.58 -0.90 9.65
CA HIS A 136 15.54 -2.12 10.45
C HIS A 136 14.21 -2.85 10.21
N GLU A 137 14.30 -4.08 9.70
CA GLU A 137 13.15 -4.93 9.46
C GLU A 137 12.54 -5.34 10.81
N PRO A 138 11.25 -5.08 11.08
CA PRO A 138 10.61 -5.54 12.31
C PRO A 138 10.73 -7.07 12.43
N ALA A 139 10.87 -7.56 13.66
CA ALA A 139 10.85 -8.99 13.93
C ALA A 139 9.48 -9.56 13.53
N PRO A 140 9.42 -10.53 12.60
CA PRO A 140 8.15 -11.10 12.20
C PRO A 140 7.61 -11.96 13.34
N LEU A 141 6.29 -11.94 13.54
CA LEU A 141 5.65 -12.99 14.32
C LEU A 141 5.84 -14.32 13.58
N VAL A 142 6.35 -15.32 14.27
CA VAL A 142 6.49 -16.69 13.76
C VAL A 142 5.69 -17.62 14.66
N VAL A 143 5.10 -18.64 14.04
CA VAL A 143 4.21 -19.61 14.67
C VAL A 143 4.80 -21.00 14.49
N HIS A 144 4.88 -21.75 15.58
CA HIS A 144 5.24 -23.16 15.55
C HIS A 144 3.97 -24.01 15.35
N PRO A 145 4.00 -25.11 14.58
CA PRO A 145 2.85 -26.00 14.38
C PRO A 145 2.25 -26.58 15.67
N LEU A 146 3.00 -26.58 16.77
CA LEU A 146 2.55 -27.06 18.09
C LEU A 146 2.02 -25.95 19.00
N ASP A 147 2.04 -24.68 18.57
CA ASP A 147 1.58 -23.54 19.39
C ASP A 147 0.04 -23.48 19.56
N GLY A 148 -0.70 -24.39 18.93
CA GLY A 148 -2.17 -24.39 18.92
C GLY A 148 -2.75 -23.37 17.93
N GLU A 149 -3.93 -22.86 18.23
CA GLU A 149 -4.60 -21.86 17.37
C GLU A 149 -3.98 -20.47 17.55
N VAL A 150 -3.18 -20.04 16.58
CA VAL A 150 -2.72 -18.65 16.49
C VAL A 150 -3.65 -17.87 15.57
N TYR A 151 -4.27 -16.84 16.12
CA TYR A 151 -5.13 -15.93 15.37
C TYR A 151 -4.64 -14.48 15.52
N GLY A 152 -4.93 -13.69 14.49
CA GLY A 152 -4.84 -12.24 14.53
C GLY A 152 -6.24 -11.66 14.58
N GLN A 153 -6.55 -10.85 15.59
CA GLN A 153 -7.83 -10.17 15.70
C GLN A 153 -7.66 -8.69 15.39
N LEU A 154 -8.39 -8.22 14.38
CA LEU A 154 -8.53 -6.80 14.07
C LEU A 154 -9.80 -6.29 14.77
N ILE A 155 -9.65 -5.32 15.66
CA ILE A 155 -10.78 -4.70 16.36
C ILE A 155 -10.77 -3.17 16.17
N LYS A 156 -11.91 -2.54 16.46
CA LYS A 156 -12.19 -1.10 16.23
C LYS A 156 -12.15 -0.70 14.74
N LEU A 157 -12.86 -1.47 13.92
CA LEU A 157 -13.05 -1.18 12.51
C LEU A 157 -14.35 -0.38 12.36
N GLU A 158 -14.22 0.93 12.19
CA GLU A 158 -15.34 1.87 12.15
C GLU A 158 -15.96 2.05 10.76
N SER A 159 -15.47 1.32 9.76
CA SER A 159 -16.00 1.32 8.40
C SER A 159 -15.72 0.00 7.71
N SER A 160 -16.34 -0.21 6.55
CA SER A 160 -15.93 -1.29 5.63
C SER A 160 -14.47 -1.12 5.18
N TYR A 161 -13.84 -2.25 4.84
CA TYR A 161 -12.42 -2.31 4.48
C TYR A 161 -12.10 -3.48 3.55
N GLU A 162 -11.01 -3.33 2.82
CA GLU A 162 -10.42 -4.36 1.98
C GLU A 162 -9.18 -4.95 2.64
N VAL A 163 -9.00 -6.28 2.54
CA VAL A 163 -7.81 -6.98 3.05
C VAL A 163 -7.09 -7.74 1.94
N PHE A 164 -5.79 -7.54 1.88
CA PHE A 164 -4.86 -8.27 1.02
C PHE A 164 -3.96 -9.13 1.90
N PHE A 165 -4.00 -10.45 1.74
CA PHE A 165 -3.07 -11.36 2.42
C PHE A 165 -1.83 -11.58 1.55
N HIS A 166 -0.65 -11.46 2.15
CA HIS A 166 0.63 -11.62 1.46
C HIS A 166 1.75 -12.03 2.42
N GLY A 167 2.91 -12.38 1.87
CA GLY A 167 4.10 -12.65 2.67
C GLY A 167 4.64 -11.40 3.35
N SER A 168 5.45 -11.58 4.39
CA SER A 168 6.06 -10.47 5.16
C SER A 168 7.08 -9.65 4.38
N MET A 169 7.65 -10.23 3.34
CA MET A 169 8.53 -9.56 2.38
C MET A 169 7.81 -9.14 1.09
N GLU A 170 6.49 -9.05 1.12
CA GLU A 170 5.67 -8.57 0.01
C GLU A 170 4.82 -7.35 0.41
N ALA A 171 4.38 -6.61 -0.61
CA ALA A 171 3.45 -5.51 -0.49
C ALA A 171 2.12 -5.86 -1.16
N ALA A 172 1.02 -5.25 -0.72
CA ALA A 172 -0.26 -5.40 -1.39
C ALA A 172 -0.21 -4.82 -2.81
N GLU A 173 -0.87 -5.52 -3.73
CA GLU A 173 -0.84 -5.21 -5.15
C GLU A 173 -2.21 -5.46 -5.76
N ILE A 174 -2.69 -4.49 -6.55
CA ILE A 174 -4.11 -4.38 -6.90
C ILE A 174 -4.67 -5.59 -7.66
N SER A 175 -3.85 -6.28 -8.45
CA SER A 175 -4.29 -7.46 -9.21
C SER A 175 -4.24 -8.78 -8.43
N LYS A 176 -3.81 -8.77 -7.16
CA LYS A 176 -3.92 -9.92 -6.27
C LYS A 176 -5.32 -10.03 -5.70
N ARG A 177 -5.66 -11.24 -5.25
CA ARG A 177 -6.91 -11.50 -4.55
C ARG A 177 -6.97 -10.66 -3.28
N HIS A 178 -8.09 -9.98 -3.12
CA HIS A 178 -8.47 -9.24 -1.93
C HIS A 178 -9.84 -9.72 -1.43
N TYR A 179 -10.19 -9.28 -0.23
CA TYR A 179 -11.43 -9.63 0.43
C TYR A 179 -12.04 -8.37 1.03
N SER A 180 -13.29 -8.12 0.66
CA SER A 180 -14.10 -7.02 1.18
C SER A 180 -14.82 -7.44 2.45
N PHE A 181 -14.75 -6.60 3.48
CA PHE A 181 -15.46 -6.79 4.73
C PHE A 181 -16.37 -5.60 5.00
N LEU A 182 -17.64 -5.89 5.28
CA LEU A 182 -18.64 -4.88 5.60
C LEU A 182 -18.55 -4.51 7.08
N GLU A 183 -19.04 -3.31 7.39
CA GLU A 183 -19.21 -2.86 8.76
C GLU A 183 -20.18 -3.77 9.54
N SER A 184 -20.03 -3.80 10.86
CA SER A 184 -20.96 -4.47 11.80
C SER A 184 -21.01 -6.00 11.77
N TYR A 185 -20.23 -6.68 10.93
CA TYR A 185 -20.11 -8.14 10.94
C TYR A 185 -18.83 -8.60 11.63
N TYR A 186 -18.95 -9.60 12.51
CA TYR A 186 -17.80 -10.36 12.98
C TYR A 186 -17.50 -11.45 11.96
N THR A 187 -16.38 -11.33 11.23
CA THR A 187 -15.98 -12.30 10.20
C THR A 187 -14.70 -13.01 10.62
N THR A 188 -14.75 -14.34 10.64
CA THR A 188 -13.58 -15.19 10.82
C THR A 188 -13.09 -15.65 9.45
N VAL A 189 -11.78 -15.55 9.22
CA VAL A 189 -11.13 -16.02 7.99
C VAL A 189 -10.10 -17.07 8.37
N GLU A 190 -10.26 -18.27 7.84
CA GLU A 190 -9.26 -19.33 7.95
C GLU A 190 -8.30 -19.23 6.76
N LEU A 191 -7.00 -19.19 7.06
CA LEU A 191 -5.95 -19.04 6.07
C LEU A 191 -5.03 -20.25 6.09
N LEU A 192 -4.88 -20.90 4.93
CA LEU A 192 -3.83 -21.88 4.72
C LEU A 192 -2.63 -21.19 4.11
N ALA A 193 -1.61 -20.92 4.92
CA ALA A 193 -0.36 -20.30 4.48
C ALA A 193 0.70 -21.36 4.15
N LEU A 194 1.33 -21.21 2.99
CA LEU A 194 2.49 -22.00 2.59
C LEU A 194 3.71 -21.08 2.47
N GLU A 195 4.71 -21.30 3.32
CA GLU A 195 5.99 -20.62 3.24
C GLU A 195 7.03 -21.54 2.58
N ILE A 196 7.73 -21.01 1.57
CA ILE A 196 8.81 -21.70 0.88
C ILE A 196 10.10 -20.94 1.17
N LEU A 197 11.02 -21.57 1.91
CA LEU A 197 12.33 -21.00 2.19
C LEU A 197 13.40 -21.68 1.34
N THR A 198 14.40 -20.90 0.96
CA THR A 198 15.61 -21.39 0.32
C THR A 198 16.78 -21.40 1.31
N SER A 199 17.77 -22.26 1.06
CA SER A 199 18.99 -22.31 1.87
C SER A 199 19.72 -20.97 1.84
N ARG A 200 20.39 -20.60 2.94
CA ARG A 200 21.23 -19.39 2.98
C ARG A 200 22.34 -19.42 1.93
N ASN A 201 22.86 -20.61 1.61
CA ASN A 201 23.91 -20.80 0.60
C ASN A 201 23.43 -20.43 -0.82
N ALA A 202 22.12 -20.39 -1.07
CA ALA A 202 21.60 -19.91 -2.36
C ALA A 202 21.91 -18.42 -2.62
N ARG A 203 22.35 -17.67 -1.59
CA ARG A 203 22.88 -16.30 -1.72
C ARG A 203 24.23 -16.24 -2.44
N GLU A 204 25.00 -17.32 -2.43
CA GLU A 204 26.29 -17.42 -3.14
C GLU A 204 26.10 -17.56 -4.64
N LEU A 205 24.96 -18.09 -5.08
CA LEU A 205 24.60 -18.17 -6.49
C LEU A 205 24.24 -16.78 -7.02
N SER A 206 24.72 -16.46 -8.22
CA SER A 206 24.30 -15.24 -8.91
C SER A 206 22.80 -15.28 -9.27
N ILE A 207 22.21 -14.10 -9.46
CA ILE A 207 20.80 -13.96 -9.85
C ILE A 207 20.49 -14.74 -11.14
N SER A 208 21.41 -14.75 -12.10
CA SER A 208 21.24 -15.50 -13.37
C SER A 208 21.32 -17.02 -13.20
N GLN A 209 22.00 -17.53 -12.18
CA GLN A 209 22.03 -18.98 -11.92
C GLN A 209 20.73 -19.44 -11.26
N ARG A 210 20.22 -18.69 -10.28
CA ARG A 210 19.03 -19.08 -9.51
C ARG A 210 17.70 -18.58 -10.07
N GLN A 211 17.74 -17.63 -11.02
CA GLN A 211 16.56 -17.07 -11.69
C GLN A 211 15.55 -16.40 -10.73
N CYS A 212 15.99 -16.00 -9.53
CA CYS A 212 15.17 -15.31 -8.53
C CYS A 212 16.00 -14.29 -7.74
N ARG A 213 15.30 -13.36 -7.07
CA ARG A 213 15.90 -12.26 -6.32
C ARG A 213 15.52 -12.30 -4.85
N PHE A 214 16.46 -11.96 -4.00
CA PHE A 214 16.23 -11.71 -2.58
C PHE A 214 15.77 -10.27 -2.34
N THR A 215 15.17 -10.01 -1.18
CA THR A 215 14.64 -8.68 -0.81
C THR A 215 15.68 -7.57 -0.86
N HIS A 216 16.95 -7.86 -0.58
CA HIS A 216 18.03 -6.86 -0.65
C HIS A 216 18.55 -6.60 -2.06
N GLU A 217 18.09 -7.35 -3.07
CA GLU A 217 18.57 -7.25 -4.46
C GLU A 217 17.65 -6.36 -5.31
N GLY A 218 17.32 -5.20 -4.74
CA GLY A 218 16.44 -4.18 -5.31
C GLY A 218 17.11 -3.28 -6.34
N ASP A 219 18.30 -3.61 -6.84
CA ASP A 219 19.10 -2.72 -7.71
C ASP A 219 18.35 -2.30 -8.99
N LEU A 220 17.54 -3.21 -9.55
CA LEU A 220 16.73 -2.95 -10.75
C LEU A 220 15.51 -2.06 -10.52
N LEU A 221 15.03 -1.96 -9.27
CA LEU A 221 13.90 -1.12 -8.95
C LEU A 221 14.39 0.33 -8.83
N MET A 222 13.74 1.21 -9.58
CA MET A 222 14.04 2.63 -9.60
C MET A 222 13.38 3.35 -8.42
N PHE A 223 12.29 2.82 -7.86
CA PHE A 223 11.46 3.53 -6.87
C PHE A 223 11.35 2.85 -5.51
N SER A 224 11.88 1.64 -5.34
CA SER A 224 11.97 0.94 -4.06
C SER A 224 13.42 0.54 -3.71
N PRO A 225 13.87 0.71 -2.45
CA PRO A 225 15.18 0.24 -1.96
C PRO A 225 15.26 -1.28 -1.79
N VAL A 226 14.12 -1.96 -1.78
CA VAL A 226 14.02 -3.41 -1.61
C VAL A 226 13.25 -4.06 -2.75
N TYR A 227 13.62 -5.29 -3.06
CA TYR A 227 12.91 -6.13 -4.01
C TYR A 227 11.77 -6.87 -3.34
N SER A 228 10.63 -6.89 -4.02
CA SER A 228 9.62 -7.92 -3.87
C SER A 228 8.99 -8.16 -5.25
N TYR A 229 8.34 -9.29 -5.46
CA TYR A 229 7.70 -9.55 -6.74
C TYR A 229 6.58 -8.54 -6.98
N ASN A 230 5.78 -8.23 -5.95
CA ASN A 230 4.68 -7.28 -6.08
C ASN A 230 5.20 -5.84 -6.31
N LEU A 231 6.26 -5.40 -5.62
CA LEU A 231 6.88 -4.10 -5.88
C LEU A 231 7.40 -3.98 -7.32
N CYS A 232 7.96 -5.06 -7.87
CA CYS A 232 8.38 -5.09 -9.27
C CYS A 232 7.20 -4.95 -10.24
N ARG A 233 6.06 -5.59 -9.94
CA ARG A 233 4.84 -5.45 -10.74
C ARG A 233 4.25 -4.05 -10.66
N ILE A 234 4.25 -3.45 -9.47
CA ILE A 234 3.82 -2.08 -9.23
C ILE A 234 4.68 -1.10 -10.05
N GLU A 235 6.01 -1.21 -9.98
CA GLU A 235 6.91 -0.36 -10.77
C GLU A 235 6.72 -0.58 -12.29
N CYS A 236 6.38 -1.81 -12.72
CA CYS A 236 6.05 -2.09 -14.12
C CYS A 236 4.79 -1.32 -14.57
N ARG A 237 3.72 -1.31 -13.77
CA ARG A 237 2.51 -0.52 -14.07
C ARG A 237 2.76 0.98 -14.05
N MET A 238 3.58 1.44 -13.12
CA MET A 238 4.00 2.84 -13.07
C MET A 238 4.80 3.25 -14.31
N LYS A 239 5.77 2.43 -14.76
CA LYS A 239 6.49 2.64 -16.02
C LYS A 239 5.55 2.62 -17.23
N PHE A 240 4.56 1.73 -17.22
CA PHE A 240 3.54 1.68 -18.27
C PHE A 240 2.70 2.96 -18.30
N ALA A 241 2.17 3.40 -17.16
CA ALA A 241 1.43 4.66 -17.02
C ALA A 241 2.20 5.85 -17.59
N PHE A 242 3.49 5.97 -17.23
CA PHE A 242 4.36 6.99 -17.78
C PHE A 242 4.56 6.86 -19.29
N LYS A 243 4.77 5.65 -19.81
CA LYS A 243 4.93 5.41 -21.26
C LYS A 243 3.70 5.83 -22.06
N ILE A 244 2.49 5.61 -21.52
CA ILE A 244 1.25 5.85 -22.26
C ILE A 244 0.73 7.29 -22.13
N CYS A 245 0.92 7.93 -20.97
CA CYS A 245 0.32 9.22 -20.63
C CYS A 245 1.33 10.27 -20.13
N GLY A 246 2.62 9.94 -20.04
CA GLY A 246 3.68 10.88 -19.65
C GLY A 246 3.66 11.29 -18.17
N CYS A 247 2.88 10.60 -17.34
CA CYS A 247 2.77 10.87 -15.91
C CYS A 247 2.42 9.58 -15.15
N VAL A 248 2.52 9.64 -13.82
CA VAL A 248 2.15 8.54 -12.92
C VAL A 248 1.14 9.02 -11.88
N PRO A 249 0.19 8.17 -11.44
CA PRO A 249 -0.74 8.50 -10.36
C PRO A 249 -0.06 8.98 -9.07
N HIS A 250 -0.77 9.76 -8.26
CA HIS A 250 -0.26 10.38 -7.04
C HIS A 250 0.14 9.37 -5.94
N PHE A 251 -0.45 8.17 -5.95
CA PHE A 251 -0.12 7.09 -5.02
C PHE A 251 1.18 6.35 -5.35
N TYR A 252 1.98 6.85 -6.29
CA TYR A 252 3.33 6.36 -6.56
C TYR A 252 4.40 7.31 -6.06
N ARG A 253 5.54 6.73 -5.68
CA ARG A 253 6.72 7.49 -5.27
C ARG A 253 7.21 8.35 -6.44
N PRO A 254 7.24 9.69 -6.32
CA PRO A 254 7.60 10.57 -7.44
C PRO A 254 9.10 10.57 -7.77
N ILE A 255 9.96 10.26 -6.77
CA ILE A 255 11.42 10.37 -6.87
C ILE A 255 12.05 8.98 -6.78
N GLY A 256 12.76 8.59 -7.83
CA GLY A 256 13.53 7.36 -7.93
C GLY A 256 15.03 7.55 -7.66
N LYS A 257 15.81 6.49 -7.89
CA LYS A 257 17.28 6.51 -7.78
C LYS A 257 17.89 7.55 -8.72
N GLY A 258 19.04 8.10 -8.30
CA GLY A 258 19.74 9.12 -9.09
C GLY A 258 18.96 10.42 -9.28
N ASN A 259 18.01 10.72 -8.38
CA ASN A 259 17.08 11.85 -8.50
C ASN A 259 16.21 11.84 -9.75
N PHE A 260 16.00 10.68 -10.38
CA PHE A 260 15.04 10.53 -11.46
C PHE A 260 13.63 10.84 -10.96
N ARG A 261 12.82 11.55 -11.75
CA ARG A 261 11.48 11.97 -11.34
C ARG A 261 10.45 11.64 -12.41
N TYR A 262 9.32 11.09 -11.98
CA TYR A 262 8.11 11.08 -12.78
C TYR A 262 7.24 12.29 -12.44
N ARG A 263 6.61 12.85 -13.47
CA ARG A 263 5.53 13.84 -13.29
C ARG A 263 4.33 13.12 -12.68
N ILE A 264 3.73 13.70 -11.63
CA ILE A 264 2.45 13.21 -11.11
C ILE A 264 1.32 13.66 -12.02
N CYS A 265 0.37 12.77 -12.30
CA CYS A 265 -0.77 13.07 -13.15
C CYS A 265 -1.68 14.14 -12.52
N ASP A 266 -2.02 15.14 -13.33
CA ASP A 266 -3.14 16.06 -13.15
C ASP A 266 -4.40 15.47 -13.80
N PHE A 267 -5.47 16.25 -13.94
CA PHE A 267 -6.72 15.82 -14.56
C PHE A 267 -6.54 15.26 -15.98
N GLU A 268 -5.71 15.88 -16.81
CA GLU A 268 -5.45 15.39 -18.17
C GLU A 268 -4.75 14.02 -18.13
N GLY A 269 -3.76 13.89 -17.26
CA GLY A 269 -3.08 12.62 -17.02
C GLY A 269 -4.00 11.51 -16.52
N MET A 270 -4.83 11.81 -15.52
CA MET A 270 -5.78 10.84 -14.95
C MET A 270 -6.84 10.43 -15.98
N ARG A 271 -7.35 11.38 -16.78
CA ARG A 271 -8.26 11.09 -17.90
C ARG A 271 -7.63 10.18 -18.95
N CYS A 272 -6.37 10.45 -19.33
CA CYS A 272 -5.63 9.59 -20.26
C CYS A 272 -5.48 8.16 -19.74
N LEU A 273 -5.14 8.00 -18.45
CA LEU A 273 -5.01 6.67 -17.82
C LEU A 273 -6.35 5.94 -17.77
N GLY A 274 -7.43 6.64 -17.38
CA GLY A 274 -8.79 6.06 -17.33
C GLY A 274 -9.27 5.56 -18.69
N GLN A 275 -9.07 6.33 -19.76
CA GLN A 275 -9.47 5.93 -21.13
C GLN A 275 -8.72 4.71 -21.68
N ARG A 276 -7.58 4.37 -21.08
CA ARG A 276 -6.73 3.23 -21.47
C ARG A 276 -6.82 2.08 -20.48
N SER A 277 -7.54 2.24 -19.37
CA SER A 277 -7.78 1.19 -18.39
C SER A 277 -8.73 0.15 -18.99
N GLY A 278 -8.22 -1.07 -19.26
CA GLY A 278 -8.99 -2.17 -19.87
C GLY A 278 -8.69 -2.47 -21.35
N LYS A 279 -7.71 -1.79 -21.96
CA LYS A 279 -7.09 -2.19 -23.23
C LYS A 279 -5.72 -2.80 -22.99
#